data_AF-A0A841ZRX7-F1
#
_entry.id   AF-A0A841ZRX7-F1
#
_cell.length_a   1.000
_cell.length_b   1.000
_cell.length_c   1.000
_cell.angle_alpha   90.00
_cell.angle_beta   90.00
_cell.angle_gamma   90.00
#
_symmetry.space_group_name_H-M   'P 1'
#
loop_
_entity.id
_entity.type
_entity.pdbx_description
1 polymer ?
#
loop_
_entity_poly.entity_id
_entity_poly.type
_entity_poly.pdbx_seq_one_letter_code
_entity_poly.pdbx_strand_id
1 'polypeptide(L)'
;MPKLTISKELDAKITKAIEKLAWGVPYTNLEKMYAVSGYLSDFDLDANGLTAKDIFDLATGNYSVKKQYEVGRYYRSSNSIFKVKNMDEDMVRCKIFYEDENVMIEDFYFKCGNSIDSEARPAKNREVKILNRAEQFYKQGRQLNEFKQGDVVRRAQGEPFYFREVHEGEEFALTLVCTKEKRGDL
;
A
#
# COMPACT_ATOMS: atom_id res chain seq x y z
N MET A 1 -22.97 16.29 10.24
CA MET A 1 -23.10 15.54 8.98
C MET A 1 -21.73 14.98 8.62
N PRO A 2 -21.61 13.75 8.10
CA PRO A 2 -20.32 13.24 7.65
C PRO A 2 -19.77 14.15 6.54
N LYS A 3 -18.47 14.49 6.63
CA LYS A 3 -17.79 15.32 5.64
C LYS A 3 -17.76 14.58 4.30
N LEU A 4 -18.07 15.27 3.20
CA LEU A 4 -18.04 14.70 1.87
C LEU A 4 -16.65 14.09 1.59
N THR A 5 -16.58 12.87 1.08
CA THR A 5 -15.30 12.19 0.81
C THR A 5 -15.14 11.92 -0.68
N ILE A 6 -14.10 12.47 -1.31
CA ILE A 6 -13.91 12.45 -2.78
C ILE A 6 -12.59 11.79 -3.19
N SER A 7 -12.45 11.35 -4.44
CA SER A 7 -11.18 10.83 -4.94
C SER A 7 -10.11 11.93 -5.09
N LYS A 8 -8.83 11.53 -5.09
CA LYS A 8 -7.69 12.45 -5.35
C LYS A 8 -7.73 13.04 -6.77
N GLU A 9 -8.22 12.27 -7.73
CA GLU A 9 -8.41 12.72 -9.13
C GLU A 9 -9.45 13.83 -9.19
N LEU A 10 -10.55 13.69 -8.44
CA LEU A 10 -11.58 14.71 -8.37
C LEU A 10 -11.09 15.98 -7.65
N ASP A 11 -10.34 15.82 -6.56
CA ASP A 11 -9.68 16.92 -5.85
C ASP A 11 -8.75 17.75 -6.77
N ALA A 12 -7.94 17.07 -7.60
CA ALA A 12 -7.07 17.72 -8.56
C ALA A 12 -7.87 18.50 -9.64
N LYS A 13 -9.01 17.96 -10.10
CA LYS A 13 -9.89 18.65 -11.05
C LYS A 13 -10.51 19.91 -10.44
N ILE A 14 -10.99 19.81 -9.20
CA ILE A 14 -11.58 20.94 -8.45
C ILE A 14 -10.54 22.04 -8.23
N THR A 15 -9.35 21.68 -7.76
CA THR A 15 -8.24 22.62 -7.55
C THR A 15 -7.91 23.35 -8.84
N LYS A 16 -7.76 22.63 -9.95
CA LYS A 16 -7.50 23.23 -11.27
C LYS A 16 -8.65 24.13 -11.76
N ALA A 17 -9.90 23.77 -11.48
CA ALA A 17 -11.06 24.58 -11.84
C ALA A 17 -11.05 25.93 -11.10
N ILE A 18 -10.74 25.91 -9.80
CA ILE A 18 -10.65 27.11 -8.97
C ILE A 18 -9.40 27.94 -9.33
N GLU A 19 -8.25 27.30 -9.56
CA GLU A 19 -7.03 27.97 -10.01
C GLU A 19 -7.18 28.62 -11.39
N LYS A 20 -7.99 28.05 -12.29
CA LYS A 20 -8.26 28.67 -13.59
C LYS A 20 -9.06 29.97 -13.51
N LEU A 21 -9.73 30.23 -12.40
CA LEU A 21 -10.28 31.56 -12.14
C LEU A 21 -9.15 32.59 -11.95
N ALA A 22 -7.94 32.18 -11.54
CA ALA A 22 -6.88 33.05 -11.03
C ALA A 22 -6.39 34.14 -12.01
N TRP A 23 -6.93 35.34 -11.80
CA TRP A 23 -6.27 36.62 -12.03
C TRP A 23 -6.19 37.46 -10.73
N GLY A 24 -5.87 36.82 -9.59
CA GLY A 24 -5.49 37.53 -8.36
C GLY A 24 -6.62 38.21 -7.56
N VAL A 25 -7.90 37.90 -7.83
CA VAL A 25 -9.04 38.45 -7.09
C VAL A 25 -9.65 37.36 -6.19
N PRO A 26 -10.01 37.66 -4.92
CA PRO A 26 -10.74 36.71 -4.08
C PRO A 26 -12.16 36.48 -4.63
N TYR A 27 -12.47 35.24 -5.00
CA TYR A 27 -13.78 34.84 -5.54
C TYR A 27 -14.80 34.55 -4.45
N THR A 28 -16.04 34.95 -4.72
CA THR A 28 -17.22 34.55 -3.96
C THR A 28 -17.45 33.03 -4.05
N ASN A 29 -18.18 32.47 -3.08
CA ASN A 29 -18.56 31.06 -3.13
C ASN A 29 -19.36 30.72 -4.41
N LEU A 30 -20.15 31.67 -4.92
CA LEU A 30 -20.93 31.50 -6.14
C LEU A 30 -20.04 31.35 -7.39
N GLU A 31 -19.00 32.16 -7.52
CA GLU A 31 -18.04 32.07 -8.64
C GLU A 31 -17.24 30.76 -8.59
N LYS A 32 -16.85 30.31 -7.40
CA LYS A 32 -16.20 29.00 -7.22
C LYS A 32 -17.15 27.86 -7.60
N MET A 33 -18.43 27.94 -7.24
CA MET A 33 -19.42 26.95 -7.64
C MET A 33 -19.57 26.87 -9.16
N TYR A 34 -19.66 28.02 -9.85
CA TYR A 34 -19.74 28.06 -11.31
C TYR A 34 -18.51 27.44 -11.98
N ALA A 35 -17.31 27.70 -11.45
CA ALA A 35 -16.09 27.09 -11.95
C ALA A 35 -16.10 25.58 -11.77
N VAL A 36 -16.42 25.09 -10.57
CA VAL A 36 -16.48 23.65 -10.27
C VAL A 36 -17.55 22.97 -11.14
N SER A 37 -18.75 23.53 -11.23
CA SER A 37 -19.84 22.96 -12.06
C SER A 37 -19.52 22.97 -13.55
N GLY A 38 -18.81 23.98 -14.04
CA GLY A 38 -18.41 24.06 -15.45
C GLY A 38 -17.26 23.11 -15.82
N TYR A 39 -16.56 22.57 -14.81
CA TYR A 39 -15.38 21.74 -15.00
C TYR A 39 -15.63 20.25 -14.73
N LEU A 40 -16.63 19.93 -13.91
CA LEU A 40 -17.06 18.57 -13.63
C LEU A 40 -18.10 18.13 -14.67
N SER A 41 -17.89 16.96 -15.24
CA SER A 41 -18.90 16.31 -16.08
C SER A 41 -19.92 15.54 -15.24
N ASP A 42 -21.11 15.24 -15.79
CA ASP A 42 -22.08 14.36 -15.12
C ASP A 42 -21.47 13.00 -14.76
N PHE A 43 -20.55 12.51 -15.60
CA PHE A 43 -19.77 11.30 -15.31
C PHE A 43 -18.88 11.42 -14.06
N ASP A 44 -18.27 12.57 -13.82
CA ASP A 44 -17.44 12.81 -12.64
C ASP A 44 -18.27 12.80 -11.35
N LEU A 45 -19.48 13.36 -11.42
CA LEU A 45 -20.42 13.37 -10.31
C LEU A 45 -20.90 11.95 -10.01
N ASP A 46 -21.36 11.22 -11.04
CA ASP A 46 -21.84 9.84 -10.90
C ASP A 46 -20.76 8.89 -10.38
N ALA A 47 -19.54 8.96 -10.92
CA ALA A 47 -18.42 8.11 -10.52
C ALA A 47 -18.02 8.30 -9.04
N ASN A 48 -18.32 9.46 -8.47
CA ASN A 48 -18.05 9.78 -7.06
C ASN A 48 -19.32 9.74 -6.18
N GLY A 49 -20.47 9.34 -6.73
CA GLY A 49 -21.75 9.30 -6.01
C GLY A 49 -22.22 10.67 -5.52
N LEU A 50 -21.90 11.72 -6.28
CA LEU A 50 -22.17 13.11 -5.93
C LEU A 50 -23.46 13.59 -6.55
N THR A 51 -24.06 14.58 -5.90
CA THR A 51 -25.27 15.27 -6.35
C THR A 51 -24.98 16.76 -6.52
N ALA A 52 -25.87 17.48 -7.20
CA ALA A 52 -25.73 18.93 -7.40
C ALA A 52 -25.57 19.73 -6.09
N LYS A 53 -26.08 19.22 -4.96
CA LYS A 53 -25.92 19.86 -3.65
C LYS A 53 -24.48 19.82 -3.14
N ASP A 54 -23.71 18.83 -3.56
CA ASP A 54 -22.35 18.58 -3.09
C ASP A 54 -21.35 19.54 -3.76
N ILE A 55 -21.75 20.19 -4.86
CA ILE A 55 -20.94 21.20 -5.57
C ILE A 55 -20.57 22.38 -4.65
N PHE A 56 -21.46 22.76 -3.72
CA PHE A 56 -21.15 23.81 -2.74
C PHE A 56 -20.02 23.38 -1.81
N ASP A 57 -20.08 22.15 -1.28
CA ASP A 57 -19.04 21.61 -0.41
C ASP A 57 -17.70 21.46 -1.17
N LEU A 58 -17.74 21.06 -2.45
CA LEU A 58 -16.56 21.02 -3.32
C LEU A 58 -15.96 22.41 -3.55
N ALA A 59 -16.78 23.41 -3.87
CA ALA A 59 -16.35 24.78 -4.15
C ALA A 59 -15.78 25.50 -2.92
N THR A 60 -16.22 25.12 -1.72
CA THR A 60 -15.81 25.73 -0.45
C THR A 60 -14.70 24.96 0.26
N GLY A 61 -14.26 23.82 -0.28
CA GLY A 61 -13.24 22.96 0.36
C GLY A 61 -13.76 22.18 1.57
N ASN A 62 -15.09 22.07 1.73
CA ASN A 62 -15.73 21.33 2.81
C ASN A 62 -15.83 19.81 2.50
N TYR A 63 -14.73 19.21 2.07
CA TYR A 63 -14.62 17.79 1.81
C TYR A 63 -13.32 17.21 2.39
N SER A 64 -13.19 15.89 2.37
CA SER A 64 -11.95 15.17 2.62
C SER A 64 -11.62 14.32 1.40
N VAL A 65 -10.34 14.18 1.10
CA VAL A 65 -9.91 13.28 0.04
C VAL A 65 -9.85 11.86 0.60
N LYS A 66 -10.47 10.91 -0.10
CA LYS A 66 -10.40 9.48 0.18
C LYS A 66 -8.92 9.09 0.17
N LYS A 67 -8.40 8.73 1.33
CA LYS A 67 -7.03 8.24 1.44
C LYS A 67 -6.94 6.94 0.65
N GLN A 68 -6.06 6.91 -0.35
CA GLN A 68 -5.75 5.71 -1.14
C GLN A 68 -5.23 4.57 -0.26
N TYR A 69 -4.64 4.95 0.87
CA TYR A 69 -4.04 4.07 1.84
C TYR A 69 -4.81 4.03 3.16
N GLU A 70 -4.78 2.89 3.82
CA GLU A 70 -5.26 2.69 5.17
C GLU A 70 -4.10 2.25 6.07
N VAL A 71 -3.99 2.84 7.26
CA VAL A 71 -2.96 2.44 8.23
C VAL A 71 -3.14 0.97 8.61
N GLY A 72 -2.05 0.21 8.62
CA GLY A 72 -2.04 -1.21 8.91
C GLY A 72 -2.34 -2.11 7.71
N ARG A 73 -2.78 -1.57 6.57
CA ARG A 73 -2.99 -2.34 5.33
C ARG A 73 -1.70 -2.51 4.53
N TYR A 74 -1.75 -3.49 3.63
CA TYR A 74 -0.63 -3.92 2.80
C TYR A 74 -0.94 -3.63 1.33
N TYR A 75 0.06 -3.15 0.61
CA TYR A 75 -0.04 -2.75 -0.78
C TYR A 75 1.14 -3.29 -1.59
N ARG A 76 0.93 -3.42 -2.88
CA ARG A 76 1.89 -3.88 -3.88
C ARG A 76 2.08 -2.78 -4.90
N SER A 77 3.33 -2.45 -5.22
CA SER A 77 3.70 -1.54 -6.30
C SER A 77 4.92 -2.08 -7.05
N SER A 78 4.83 -2.29 -8.36
CA SER A 78 5.88 -2.92 -9.18
C SER A 78 6.51 -4.14 -8.51
N ASN A 79 7.77 -4.03 -8.04
CA ASN A 79 8.57 -5.06 -7.38
C ASN A 79 8.75 -4.83 -5.88
N SER A 80 7.89 -3.99 -5.29
CA SER A 80 7.88 -3.71 -3.85
C SER A 80 6.56 -4.09 -3.19
N ILE A 81 6.63 -4.54 -1.95
CA ILE A 81 5.46 -4.79 -1.10
C ILE A 81 5.63 -3.91 0.13
N PHE A 82 4.59 -3.20 0.55
CA PHE A 82 4.69 -2.32 1.71
C PHE A 82 3.48 -2.40 2.63
N LYS A 83 3.72 -2.16 3.93
CA LYS A 83 2.68 -2.00 4.95
C LYS A 83 2.69 -0.58 5.45
N VAL A 84 1.54 0.08 5.35
CA VAL A 84 1.37 1.47 5.78
C VAL A 84 1.41 1.54 7.30
N LYS A 85 2.31 2.38 7.85
CA LYS A 85 2.47 2.61 9.29
C LYS A 85 1.79 3.88 9.73
N ASN A 86 1.91 4.94 8.94
CA ASN A 86 1.29 6.23 9.19
C ASN A 86 1.06 6.97 7.88
N MET A 87 0.20 7.97 7.89
CA MET A 87 -0.01 8.90 6.78
C MET A 87 -0.10 10.32 7.34
N ASP A 88 0.61 11.24 6.71
CA ASP A 88 0.55 12.66 7.01
C ASP A 88 0.34 13.42 5.70
N GLU A 89 -0.76 14.16 5.59
CA GLU A 89 -1.18 14.85 4.36
C GLU A 89 -0.97 14.04 3.06
N ASP A 90 0.11 14.33 2.33
CA ASP A 90 0.50 13.71 1.06
C ASP A 90 1.70 12.75 1.17
N MET A 91 2.13 12.43 2.38
CA MET A 91 3.25 11.55 2.69
C MET A 91 2.78 10.25 3.34
N VAL A 92 3.27 9.13 2.80
CA VAL A 92 3.01 7.79 3.33
C VAL A 92 4.27 7.29 3.99
N ARG A 93 4.16 6.94 5.28
CA ARG A 93 5.19 6.25 6.04
C ARG A 93 4.87 4.76 6.05
N CYS A 94 5.78 3.93 5.57
CA CYS A 94 5.58 2.49 5.48
C CYS A 94 6.84 1.70 5.84
N LYS A 95 6.65 0.41 6.09
CA LYS A 95 7.72 -0.56 5.89
C LYS A 95 7.59 -1.14 4.49
N ILE A 96 8.70 -1.30 3.79
CA ILE A 96 8.73 -1.74 2.39
C ILE A 96 9.77 -2.85 2.22
N PHE A 97 9.42 -3.83 1.41
CA PHE A 97 10.31 -4.89 0.94
C PHE A 97 10.46 -4.74 -0.57
N TYR A 98 11.69 -4.59 -1.05
CA TYR A 98 12.06 -4.62 -2.46
C TYR A 98 12.48 -6.04 -2.84
N GLU A 99 11.71 -6.70 -3.70
CA GLU A 99 11.95 -8.10 -4.05
C GLU A 99 13.23 -8.31 -4.86
N ASP A 100 13.51 -7.42 -5.82
CA ASP A 100 14.69 -7.54 -6.70
C ASP A 100 16.00 -7.40 -5.93
N GLU A 101 16.03 -6.50 -4.96
CA GLU A 101 17.20 -6.23 -4.12
C GLU A 101 17.25 -7.15 -2.89
N ASN A 102 16.15 -7.85 -2.59
CA ASN A 102 15.97 -8.62 -1.36
C ASN A 102 16.23 -7.78 -0.09
N VAL A 103 15.83 -6.51 -0.13
CA VAL A 103 16.07 -5.51 0.93
C VAL A 103 14.77 -5.13 1.60
N MET A 104 14.79 -5.09 2.94
CA MET A 104 13.71 -4.60 3.78
C MET A 104 14.11 -3.26 4.39
N ILE A 105 13.24 -2.26 4.27
CA ILE A 105 13.38 -0.95 4.91
C ILE A 105 12.21 -0.77 5.87
N GLU A 106 12.51 -0.67 7.16
CA GLU A 106 11.47 -0.51 8.18
C GLU A 106 10.79 0.86 8.13
N ASP A 107 11.52 1.90 7.75
CA ASP A 107 11.01 3.27 7.79
C ASP A 107 11.25 4.00 6.46
N PHE A 108 10.39 3.69 5.50
CA PHE A 108 10.40 4.30 4.18
C PHE A 108 9.28 5.33 4.05
N TYR A 109 9.58 6.41 3.35
CA TYR A 109 8.66 7.52 3.13
C TYR A 109 8.53 7.77 1.64
N PHE A 110 7.30 7.94 1.17
CA PHE A 110 7.05 8.39 -0.19
C PHE A 110 5.90 9.38 -0.26
N LYS A 111 5.99 10.26 -1.25
CA LYS A 111 4.96 11.23 -1.57
C LYS A 111 3.89 10.59 -2.46
N CYS A 112 2.62 10.79 -2.13
CA CYS A 112 1.51 10.46 -3.00
C CYS A 112 1.67 11.19 -4.35
N GLY A 113 1.59 10.45 -5.45
CA GLY A 113 1.83 10.91 -6.82
C GLY A 113 3.18 10.48 -7.40
N ASN A 114 4.03 9.82 -6.61
CA ASN A 114 5.24 9.20 -7.14
C ASN A 114 4.94 7.87 -7.85
N SER A 115 5.97 7.24 -8.43
CA SER A 115 5.85 5.96 -9.13
C SER A 115 5.30 4.83 -8.26
N ILE A 116 5.63 4.84 -6.95
CA ILE A 116 5.11 3.85 -5.99
C ILE A 116 3.60 4.03 -5.80
N ASP A 117 3.13 5.28 -5.71
CA ASP A 117 1.71 5.59 -5.55
C ASP A 117 0.90 5.24 -6.80
N SER A 118 1.44 5.57 -7.99
CA SER A 118 0.72 5.39 -9.27
C SER A 118 0.41 3.93 -9.61
N GLU A 119 1.20 3.00 -9.08
CA GLU A 119 1.05 1.57 -9.36
C GLU A 119 0.52 0.77 -8.15
N ALA A 120 0.30 1.45 -7.02
CA ALA A 120 -0.08 0.80 -5.79
C ALA A 120 -1.49 0.22 -5.86
N ARG A 121 -1.58 -1.08 -5.56
CA ARG A 121 -2.84 -1.79 -5.34
C ARG A 121 -2.84 -2.52 -4.01
N PRO A 122 -4.01 -2.89 -3.45
CA PRO A 122 -4.06 -3.80 -2.31
C PRO A 122 -3.25 -5.08 -2.55
N ALA A 123 -2.46 -5.47 -1.56
CA ALA A 123 -1.63 -6.68 -1.64
C ALA A 123 -2.50 -7.94 -1.48
N LYS A 124 -2.18 -8.98 -2.25
CA LYS A 124 -2.78 -10.33 -2.16
C LYS A 124 -2.22 -11.06 -0.93
N ASN A 125 -2.94 -12.06 -0.44
CA ASN A 125 -2.51 -12.88 0.71
C ASN A 125 -1.10 -13.48 0.56
N ARG A 126 -0.68 -13.86 -0.65
CA ARG A 126 0.67 -14.36 -0.92
C ARG A 126 1.73 -13.27 -0.74
N GLU A 127 1.48 -12.06 -1.21
CA GLU A 127 2.39 -10.90 -1.12
C GLU A 127 2.55 -10.47 0.35
N VAL A 128 1.45 -10.47 1.12
CA VAL A 128 1.49 -10.21 2.57
C VAL A 128 2.36 -11.22 3.31
N LYS A 129 2.25 -12.51 2.95
CA LYS A 129 3.11 -13.58 3.53
C LYS A 129 4.59 -13.37 3.21
N ILE A 130 4.92 -12.90 2.00
CA ILE A 130 6.31 -12.59 1.62
C ILE A 130 6.88 -11.48 2.49
N LEU A 131 6.16 -10.35 2.63
CA LEU A 131 6.62 -9.24 3.47
C LEU A 131 6.75 -9.64 4.95
N ASN A 132 5.78 -10.37 5.50
CA ASN A 132 5.87 -10.85 6.88
C ASN A 132 7.08 -11.78 7.10
N ARG A 133 7.43 -12.59 6.11
CA ARG A 133 8.64 -13.42 6.14
C ARG A 133 9.89 -12.54 6.06
N ALA A 134 9.94 -11.56 5.16
CA ALA A 134 11.06 -10.62 5.06
C ALA A 134 11.30 -9.88 6.37
N GLU A 135 10.24 -9.47 7.06
CA GLU A 135 10.31 -8.84 8.37
C GLU A 135 10.91 -9.77 9.44
N GLN A 136 10.58 -11.06 9.43
CA GLN A 136 11.16 -12.02 10.37
C GLN A 136 12.67 -12.17 10.17
N PHE A 137 13.12 -12.27 8.92
CA PHE A 137 14.53 -12.38 8.58
C PHE A 137 15.28 -11.08 8.88
N TYR A 138 14.69 -9.93 8.55
CA TYR A 138 15.26 -8.62 8.86
C TYR A 138 15.50 -8.42 10.36
N LYS A 139 14.55 -8.81 11.22
CA LYS A 139 14.69 -8.77 12.69
C LYS A 139 15.83 -9.64 13.23
N GLN A 140 16.25 -10.64 12.45
CA GLN A 140 17.39 -11.50 12.77
C GLN A 140 18.70 -11.02 12.11
N GLY A 141 18.69 -9.88 11.43
CA GLY A 141 19.84 -9.33 10.70
C GLY A 141 20.17 -10.11 9.42
N ARG A 142 19.16 -10.63 8.72
CA ARG A 142 19.32 -11.59 7.60
C ARG A 142 18.41 -11.27 6.43
N GLN A 143 18.76 -11.77 5.24
CA GLN A 143 17.95 -11.62 4.03
C GLN A 143 16.91 -12.75 3.87
N LEU A 144 15.85 -12.54 3.07
CA LEU A 144 14.69 -13.45 2.94
C LEU A 144 15.04 -14.91 2.55
N ASN A 145 16.19 -15.09 1.90
CA ASN A 145 16.68 -16.38 1.37
C ASN A 145 17.98 -16.84 2.05
N GLU A 146 18.51 -16.09 3.02
CA GLU A 146 19.64 -16.54 3.83
C GLU A 146 19.13 -17.49 4.91
N PHE A 147 18.81 -18.73 4.56
CA PHE A 147 18.53 -19.77 5.55
C PHE A 147 19.83 -20.26 6.18
N LYS A 148 19.81 -20.48 7.49
CA LYS A 148 20.92 -21.01 8.28
C LYS A 148 20.42 -22.22 9.04
N GLN A 149 21.36 -23.09 9.37
CA GLN A 149 21.11 -24.24 10.23
C GLN A 149 20.42 -23.78 11.54
N GLY A 150 19.33 -24.45 11.90
CA GLY A 150 18.54 -24.13 13.10
C GLY A 150 17.37 -23.17 12.88
N ASP A 151 17.17 -22.63 11.67
CA ASP A 151 16.00 -21.81 11.37
C ASP A 151 14.70 -22.62 11.42
N VAL A 152 13.72 -22.08 12.14
CA VAL A 152 12.35 -22.60 12.16
C VAL A 152 11.54 -21.90 11.08
N VAL A 153 11.19 -22.61 10.02
CA VAL A 153 10.25 -22.10 9.01
C VAL A 153 8.90 -22.76 9.22
N ARG A 154 7.82 -21.98 9.10
CA ARG A 154 6.45 -22.49 9.25
C ARG A 154 5.79 -22.60 7.88
N ARG A 155 5.15 -23.74 7.59
CA ARG A 155 4.23 -23.84 6.45
C ARG A 155 3.01 -22.94 6.69
N ALA A 156 2.30 -22.61 5.60
CA ALA A 156 1.01 -21.90 5.66
C ALA A 156 -0.05 -22.61 6.53
N GLN A 157 0.16 -23.89 6.86
CA GLN A 157 -0.69 -24.74 7.71
C GLN A 157 -0.21 -24.82 9.18
N GLY A 158 0.82 -24.05 9.57
CA GLY A 158 1.22 -23.88 10.98
C GLY A 158 2.28 -24.86 11.49
N GLU A 159 2.63 -25.92 10.76
CA GLU A 159 3.67 -26.85 11.20
C GLU A 159 5.10 -26.27 10.99
N PRO A 160 5.97 -26.29 12.02
CA PRO A 160 7.36 -25.90 11.90
C PRO A 160 8.21 -26.98 11.24
N PHE A 161 9.20 -26.57 10.45
CA PHE A 161 10.28 -27.42 9.93
C PHE A 161 11.63 -26.72 10.11
N TYR A 162 12.71 -27.50 10.10
CA TYR A 162 14.06 -27.05 10.43
C TYR A 162 15.02 -27.24 9.26
N PHE A 163 15.97 -26.33 9.10
CA PHE A 163 17.14 -26.53 8.24
C PHE A 163 18.21 -27.33 8.97
N ARG A 164 18.66 -28.44 8.37
CA ARG A 164 19.81 -29.23 8.84
C ARG A 164 20.73 -29.56 7.66
N GLU A 165 22.03 -29.53 7.93
CA GLU A 165 23.06 -30.06 7.04
C GLU A 165 23.01 -31.59 7.04
N VAL A 166 22.93 -32.19 5.85
CA VAL A 166 23.00 -33.65 5.67
C VAL A 166 24.28 -33.95 4.91
N HIS A 167 25.13 -34.81 5.47
CA HIS A 167 26.31 -35.30 4.80
C HIS A 167 25.96 -36.57 4.03
N GLU A 168 25.84 -36.48 2.71
CA GLU A 168 25.79 -37.63 1.81
C GLU A 168 27.04 -37.63 0.93
N GLY A 169 27.96 -38.56 1.22
CA GLY A 169 28.95 -39.02 0.24
C GLY A 169 29.84 -37.98 -0.44
N GLU A 170 30.26 -36.91 0.25
CA GLU A 170 31.13 -35.80 -0.21
C GLU A 170 30.45 -34.57 -0.81
N GLU A 171 29.11 -34.52 -0.88
CA GLU A 171 28.37 -33.31 -1.27
C GLU A 171 27.62 -32.67 -0.08
N PHE A 172 27.66 -31.35 -0.02
CA PHE A 172 26.92 -30.56 0.97
C PHE A 172 25.52 -30.26 0.43
N ALA A 173 24.49 -30.91 0.98
CA ALA A 173 23.10 -30.61 0.67
C ALA A 173 22.40 -29.92 1.86
N LEU A 174 21.77 -28.78 1.60
CA LEU A 174 20.82 -28.16 2.54
C LEU A 174 19.46 -28.84 2.39
N THR A 175 19.12 -29.74 3.31
CA THR A 175 17.87 -30.50 3.25
C THR A 175 16.80 -29.89 4.17
N LEU A 176 15.60 -29.74 3.63
CA LEU A 176 14.41 -29.29 4.36
C LEU A 176 13.83 -30.46 5.15
N VAL A 177 14.06 -30.52 6.46
CA VAL A 177 13.63 -31.66 7.31
C VAL A 177 12.30 -31.33 7.99
N CYS A 178 11.25 -32.05 7.60
CA CYS A 178 9.96 -32.03 8.29
C CYS A 178 10.06 -32.86 9.59
N THR A 179 9.81 -32.25 10.75
CA THR A 179 9.65 -33.02 12.00
C THR A 179 8.24 -33.57 12.08
N LYS A 180 7.96 -34.62 11.29
CA LYS A 180 6.94 -35.64 11.56
C LYS A 180 6.98 -36.68 10.44
N GLU A 181 7.78 -37.71 10.63
CA GLU A 181 7.28 -39.03 10.27
C GLU A 181 6.45 -39.52 11.46
N LYS A 182 5.15 -39.66 11.28
CA LYS A 182 4.47 -40.83 11.83
C LYS A 182 4.14 -41.73 10.66
N ARG A 183 4.90 -42.83 10.54
CA ARG A 183 4.46 -44.06 9.87
C ARG A 183 3.01 -44.34 10.28
N GLY A 184 2.10 -44.49 9.32
CA GLY A 184 0.85 -45.22 9.59
C GLY A 184 -0.46 -44.70 9.01
N ASP A 185 -0.52 -43.60 8.26
CA ASP A 185 -1.75 -43.21 7.57
C ASP A 185 -1.56 -43.24 6.04
N LEU A 186 -1.53 -44.51 5.56
CA LEU A 186 -1.59 -45.06 4.18
C LEU A 186 -0.89 -44.30 3.03
#